data_AF-A0A1V6Q2B8-F1
#
_entry.id   AF-A0A1V6Q2B8-F1
#
_cell.length_a   1.000
_cell.length_b   1.000
_cell.length_c   1.000
_cell.angle_alpha   90.00
_cell.angle_beta   90.00
_cell.angle_gamma   90.00
#
_symmetry.space_group_name_H-M   'P 1'
#
loop_
_entity.id
_entity.type
_entity.pdbx_description
1 polymer ?
#
loop_
_entity_poly.entity_id
_entity_poly.type
_entity_poly.pdbx_seq_one_letter_code
_entity_poly.pdbx_strand_id
1 'polypeptide(L)'
;MELEIFHQPSTAPVIVYEPIPNLPVYSDGLWCRKDPACQFIGRTVKTIRQHWRDQHSWTAPINYGGGRKPPGPSAAEQQIQQFTLTVQCQRAFAQGPGSHYIR
;
A
#
# COMPACT_ATOMS: atom_id res chain seq x y z
N MET A 1 9.19 33.59 33.61
CA MET A 1 9.05 33.51 32.14
C MET A 1 9.17 32.05 31.78
N GLU A 2 8.04 31.35 31.71
CA GLU A 2 7.97 29.95 31.27
C GLU A 2 7.82 29.93 29.75
N LEU A 3 8.68 29.16 29.07
CA LEU A 3 8.63 28.96 27.64
C LEU A 3 7.63 27.84 27.35
N GLU A 4 6.42 28.20 26.93
CA GLU A 4 5.42 27.22 26.51
C GLU A 4 5.81 26.63 25.15
N ILE A 5 6.25 25.38 25.17
CA ILE A 5 6.52 24.60 23.96
C ILE A 5 5.16 24.20 23.36
N PHE A 6 4.73 24.95 22.34
CA PHE A 6 3.58 24.59 21.52
C PHE A 6 3.84 23.24 20.83
N HIS A 7 3.25 22.17 21.37
CA HIS A 7 3.13 20.90 20.67
C HIS A 7 2.11 21.05 19.55
N GLN A 8 2.55 21.46 18.37
CA GLN A 8 1.71 21.37 17.18
C GLN A 8 1.41 19.89 16.88
N PRO A 9 0.14 19.49 16.73
CA PRO A 9 -0.17 18.16 16.24
C PRO A 9 0.35 18.07 14.80
N SER A 10 1.39 17.26 14.56
CA SER A 10 1.95 17.05 13.23
C SER A 10 0.96 16.24 12.39
N THR A 11 0.07 16.89 11.67
CA THR A 11 -0.70 16.23 10.62
C THR A 11 0.23 15.98 9.43
N ALA A 12 0.65 14.73 9.24
CA ALA A 12 1.45 14.36 8.08
C ALA A 12 0.64 14.63 6.79
N PRO A 13 1.27 15.17 5.73
CA PRO A 13 0.59 15.40 4.48
C PRO A 13 0.08 14.08 3.89
N VAL A 14 -1.17 14.09 3.42
CA VAL A 14 -1.82 12.93 2.81
C VAL A 14 -1.21 12.62 1.42
N ILE A 15 -0.68 13.63 0.75
CA ILE A 15 -0.06 13.53 -0.57
C ILE A 15 1.23 14.34 -0.57
N VAL A 16 2.29 13.75 -1.11
CA VAL A 16 3.59 14.40 -1.32
C VAL A 16 3.77 14.61 -2.82
N TYR A 17 3.88 15.86 -3.27
CA TYR A 17 4.04 16.20 -4.69
C TYR A 17 5.50 16.12 -5.16
N GLU A 18 6.44 16.33 -4.25
CA GLU A 18 7.87 16.33 -4.53
C GLU A 18 8.53 15.07 -3.95
N PRO A 19 9.21 14.25 -4.77
CA PRO A 19 9.96 13.12 -4.25
C PRO A 19 11.01 13.58 -3.23
N ILE A 20 11.13 12.83 -2.12
CA ILE A 20 12.21 13.00 -1.16
C ILE A 20 13.55 12.82 -1.90
N PRO A 21 14.47 13.81 -1.87
CA PRO A 21 15.74 13.72 -2.56
C PRO A 21 16.54 12.49 -2.13
N ASN A 22 17.31 11.92 -3.07
CA ASN A 22 18.19 10.76 -2.86
C ASN A 22 17.51 9.42 -2.54
N LEU A 23 16.17 9.36 -2.51
CA LEU A 23 15.44 8.09 -2.45
C LEU A 23 14.98 7.64 -3.83
N PRO A 24 15.12 6.34 -4.19
CA PRO A 24 14.60 5.82 -5.45
C PRO A 24 13.10 6.04 -5.58
N VAL A 25 12.68 6.51 -6.75
CA VAL A 25 11.26 6.59 -7.15
C VAL A 25 10.89 5.33 -7.91
N TYR A 26 9.84 4.67 -7.46
CA TYR A 26 9.30 3.46 -8.09
C TYR A 26 7.97 3.76 -8.77
N SER A 27 7.76 3.26 -9.98
CA SER A 27 6.54 3.46 -10.78
C SER A 27 5.51 2.32 -10.66
N ASP A 28 5.84 1.28 -9.90
CA ASP A 28 5.04 0.06 -9.69
C ASP A 28 4.30 0.07 -8.34
N GLY A 29 4.11 1.23 -7.73
CA GLY A 29 3.31 1.37 -6.51
C GLY A 29 1.84 1.07 -6.78
N LEU A 30 1.21 0.29 -5.91
CA LEU A 30 -0.23 0.00 -5.93
C LEU A 30 -0.85 0.63 -4.69
N TRP A 31 -1.61 1.70 -4.87
CA TRP A 31 -2.37 2.35 -3.80
C TRP A 31 -3.70 1.65 -3.58
N CYS A 32 -3.96 1.22 -2.34
CA CYS A 32 -5.23 0.62 -1.94
C CYS A 32 -6.40 1.62 -2.04
N ARG A 33 -7.51 1.19 -2.66
CA ARG A 33 -8.74 1.98 -2.81
C ARG A 33 -9.99 1.26 -2.26
N LYS A 34 -9.80 0.25 -1.40
CA LYS A 34 -10.90 -0.48 -0.73
C LYS A 34 -11.70 0.41 0.22
N ASP A 35 -11.04 1.40 0.82
CA ASP A 35 -11.61 2.37 1.73
C ASP A 35 -11.04 3.76 1.38
N PRO A 36 -11.86 4.83 1.32
CA PRO A 36 -11.39 6.17 1.00
C PRO A 36 -10.31 6.72 1.94
N ALA A 37 -10.27 6.28 3.20
CA ALA A 37 -9.30 6.68 4.21
C ALA A 37 -8.02 5.80 4.18
N CYS A 38 -8.01 4.70 3.42
CA CYS A 38 -6.83 3.83 3.34
C CYS A 38 -5.73 4.45 2.47
N GLN A 39 -4.59 4.75 3.08
CA GLN A 39 -3.41 5.33 2.41
C GLN A 39 -2.33 4.28 2.14
N PHE A 40 -2.64 2.99 2.28
CA PHE A 40 -1.64 1.93 2.11
C PHE A 40 -1.18 1.82 0.65
N ILE A 41 0.12 1.86 0.43
CA ILE A 41 0.76 1.62 -0.86
C ILE A 41 1.69 0.41 -0.73
N GLY A 42 1.47 -0.61 -1.56
CA GLY A 42 2.35 -1.76 -1.69
C GLY A 42 2.87 -1.86 -3.12
N ARG A 43 4.09 -2.39 -3.31
CA ARG A 43 4.66 -2.53 -4.67
C ARG A 43 4.34 -3.86 -5.36
N THR A 44 3.66 -4.78 -4.67
CA THR A 44 3.30 -6.08 -5.24
C THR A 44 1.86 -6.46 -4.94
N VAL A 45 1.25 -7.21 -5.85
CA VAL A 45 -0.09 -7.78 -5.66
C VAL A 45 -0.15 -8.68 -4.40
N LYS A 46 0.93 -9.40 -4.09
CA LYS A 46 1.02 -10.21 -2.86
C LYS A 46 0.86 -9.33 -1.62
N THR A 47 1.58 -8.21 -1.56
CA THR A 47 1.52 -7.25 -0.46
C THR A 47 0.11 -6.65 -0.33
N ILE A 48 -0.52 -6.28 -1.45
CA ILE A 48 -1.88 -5.74 -1.44
C ILE A 48 -2.90 -6.75 -0.94
N ARG A 49 -2.85 -8.00 -1.42
CA ARG A 49 -3.74 -9.06 -0.94
C ARG A 49 -3.57 -9.31 0.55
N GLN A 50 -2.34 -9.30 1.05
CA GLN A 50 -2.09 -9.45 2.48
C GLN A 50 -2.69 -8.29 3.28
N HIS A 51 -2.40 -7.05 2.87
CA HIS A 51 -2.99 -5.86 3.47
C HIS A 51 -4.53 -5.90 3.48
N TRP A 52 -5.17 -6.36 2.40
CA TRP A 52 -6.63 -6.48 2.35
C TRP A 52 -7.18 -7.54 3.32
N ARG A 53 -6.48 -8.65 3.53
CA ARG A 53 -6.87 -9.64 4.55
C ARG A 53 -6.82 -9.02 5.94
N ASP A 54 -5.74 -8.29 6.22
CA ASP A 54 -5.44 -7.79 7.57
C ASP A 54 -6.27 -6.55 7.92
N GLN A 55 -6.57 -5.68 6.96
CA GLN A 55 -7.16 -4.34 7.22
C GLN A 55 -8.55 -4.14 6.59
N HIS A 56 -8.96 -4.98 5.65
CA HIS A 56 -10.24 -4.84 4.93
C HIS A 56 -11.09 -6.12 4.96
N SER A 57 -10.78 -7.05 5.87
CA SER A 57 -11.49 -8.34 6.03
C SER A 57 -11.69 -9.09 4.71
N TRP A 58 -10.77 -8.91 3.76
CA TRP A 58 -10.91 -9.52 2.45
C TRP A 58 -10.57 -11.01 2.52
N THR A 59 -11.47 -11.83 2.01
CA THR A 59 -11.20 -13.25 1.76
C THR A 59 -11.01 -13.45 0.26
N ALA A 60 -10.00 -14.22 -0.12
CA ALA A 60 -9.76 -14.52 -1.53
C ALA A 60 -10.98 -15.28 -2.11
N PRO A 61 -11.49 -14.87 -3.29
CA PRO A 61 -12.58 -15.61 -3.93
C PRO A 61 -12.11 -17.05 -4.18
N ILE A 62 -12.93 -17.99 -3.74
CA ILE A 62 -12.66 -19.42 -3.88
C ILE A 62 -12.87 -19.78 -5.35
N ASN A 63 -11.82 -20.30 -6.01
CA ASN A 63 -11.99 -20.93 -7.31
C ASN A 63 -12.50 -22.35 -7.07
N TYR A 64 -13.83 -22.52 -7.02
CA TYR A 64 -14.43 -23.86 -7.01
C TYR A 64 -14.21 -24.50 -8.39
N GLY A 65 -13.31 -25.47 -8.48
CA GLY A 65 -13.22 -26.37 -9.63
C GLY A 65 -11.80 -26.54 -10.17
N GLY A 66 -11.31 -27.77 -10.18
CA GLY A 66 -10.12 -28.21 -10.92
C GLY A 66 -10.32 -28.25 -12.44
N GLY A 67 -11.25 -27.44 -12.97
CA GLY A 67 -11.49 -27.29 -14.40
C GLY A 67 -10.50 -26.31 -15.05
N ARG A 68 -10.45 -26.31 -16.38
CA ARG A 68 -9.68 -25.32 -17.16
C ARG A 68 -10.05 -23.91 -16.69
N LYS A 69 -9.05 -23.11 -16.32
CA LYS A 69 -9.24 -21.68 -16.02
C LYS A 69 -9.94 -21.03 -17.21
N PRO A 70 -11.08 -20.35 -17.01
CA PRO A 70 -11.70 -19.58 -18.08
C PRO A 70 -10.69 -18.54 -18.61
N PRO A 71 -10.73 -18.21 -19.91
CA PRO A 71 -9.89 -17.16 -20.46
C PRO A 71 -10.24 -15.82 -19.82
N GLY A 72 -9.22 -15.08 -19.35
CA GLY A 72 -9.38 -13.77 -18.72
C GLY A 72 -8.87 -13.70 -17.28
N PRO A 73 -8.95 -12.52 -16.65
CA PRO A 73 -8.49 -12.32 -15.28
C PRO A 73 -9.40 -13.07 -14.30
N SER A 74 -8.79 -13.76 -13.35
CA SER A 74 -9.49 -14.35 -12.19
C SER A 74 -10.23 -13.28 -11.40
N ALA A 75 -11.24 -13.67 -10.63
CA ALA A 75 -11.98 -12.75 -9.76
C ALA A 75 -11.05 -11.98 -8.81
N ALA A 76 -9.98 -12.61 -8.32
CA ALA A 76 -8.98 -11.95 -7.48
C ALA A 76 -8.18 -10.89 -8.26
N GLU A 77 -7.88 -11.11 -9.55
CA GLU A 77 -7.19 -10.13 -10.40
C GLU A 77 -8.11 -8.96 -10.78
N GLN A 78 -9.39 -9.24 -11.06
CA GLN A 78 -10.39 -8.19 -11.30
C GLN A 78 -10.53 -7.28 -10.09
N GLN A 79 -10.57 -7.84 -8.87
CA GLN A 79 -10.60 -7.02 -7.65
C GLN A 79 -9.34 -6.15 -7.52
N ILE A 80 -8.16 -6.68 -7.84
CA ILE A 80 -6.92 -5.87 -7.83
C ILE A 80 -7.03 -4.70 -8.80
N GLN A 81 -7.46 -4.93 -10.02
CA GLN A 81 -7.64 -3.86 -11.01
C GLN A 81 -8.68 -2.82 -10.57
N GLN A 82 -9.76 -3.25 -9.92
CA GLN A 82 -10.84 -2.37 -9.49
C GLN A 82 -10.48 -1.54 -8.24
N PHE A 83 -9.75 -2.12 -7.28
CA PHE A 83 -9.52 -1.52 -5.96
C PHE A 83 -8.07 -1.11 -5.72
N THR A 84 -7.27 -0.96 -6.77
CA THR A 84 -5.95 -0.35 -6.68
C THR A 84 -5.75 0.72 -7.74
N LEU A 85 -4.91 1.70 -7.43
CA LEU A 85 -4.42 2.69 -8.39
C LEU A 85 -2.90 2.54 -8.50
N THR A 86 -2.38 2.46 -9.73
CA THR A 86 -0.93 2.51 -9.95
C THR A 86 -0.42 3.93 -9.70
N VAL A 87 0.58 4.08 -8.85
CA VAL A 87 1.15 5.37 -8.43
C VAL A 87 2.67 5.29 -8.42
N GLN A 88 3.31 6.46 -8.51
CA GLN A 88 4.70 6.59 -8.10
C GLN A 88 4.80 6.54 -6.58
N CYS A 89 5.82 5.85 -6.06
CA CYS A 89 6.06 5.77 -4.63
C CYS A 89 7.56 5.73 -4.31
N GLN A 90 7.90 6.14 -3.09
CA GLN A 90 9.24 6.00 -2.54
C GLN A 90 9.19 5.11 -1.30
N ARG A 91 10.33 4.50 -0.96
CA ARG A 91 10.45 3.68 0.23
C ARG A 91 11.50 4.29 1.15
N ALA A 92 11.08 4.71 2.34
CA ALA A 92 12.00 5.25 3.35
C ALA A 92 13.00 4.19 3.84
N PHE A 93 12.57 2.93 3.97
CA PHE A 93 13.40 1.82 4.43
C PHE A 93 13.47 0.71 3.40
N ALA A 94 14.67 0.32 2.99
CA ALA A 94 14.86 -0.73 1.98
C ALA A 94 14.29 -2.11 2.40
N GLN A 95 14.19 -2.38 3.71
CA GLN A 95 13.73 -3.66 4.26
C GLN A 95 12.80 -3.46 5.48
N GLY A 96 12.14 -4.54 5.93
CA GLY A 96 11.20 -4.55 7.05
C GLY A 96 11.88 -4.46 8.44
N PRO A 97 11.16 -4.85 9.51
CA PRO A 97 11.70 -4.88 10.88
C PRO A 97 13.06 -5.61 10.93
N GLY A 98 14.04 -5.01 11.60
CA GLY A 98 15.43 -5.49 11.61
C GLY A 98 16.34 -4.89 10.53
N SER A 99 15.86 -3.92 9.74
CA SER A 99 16.74 -3.12 8.88
C SER A 99 17.79 -2.39 9.72
N HIS A 100 19.01 -2.30 9.20
CA HIS A 100 20.22 -1.83 9.91
C HIS A 100 20.11 -0.42 10.53
N TYR A 101 19.03 0.30 10.25
CA TYR A 101 18.78 1.69 10.67
C TYR A 101 17.91 1.85 11.92
N ILE A 102 17.18 0.82 12.34
CA ILE A 102 16.36 0.86 13.57
C ILE A 102 16.70 -0.38 14.39
N ARG A 103 17.55 -0.21 15.42
CA ARG A 103 17.84 -1.20 16.46
C ARG A 103 17.10 -0.83 17.73
#